data_AF-A0A0C3F1X7-F1
#
_entry.id   AF-A0A0C3F1X7-F1
#
_cell.length_a   1.000
_cell.length_b   1.000
_cell.length_c   1.000
_cell.angle_alpha   90.00
_cell.angle_beta   90.00
_cell.angle_gamma   90.00
#
_symmetry.space_group_name_H-M   'P 1'
#
loop_
_entity.id
_entity.type
_entity.pdbx_description
1 polymer ?
#
loop_
_entity_poly.entity_id
_entity_poly.type
_entity_poly.pdbx_seq_one_letter_code
_entity_poly.pdbx_strand_id
1 'polypeptide(L)'
;NRISVIKYERPTTWRLIYEGNGHANAEEVLLRIQGAIAQKDLPPLTNKPKDTQKNIHLCQAVSLIGLGTDKFKQTIEGIVQIHTIFSRMFKEGMLDHWQPSMFAEHQAIDMANRYFSSRRQHPNAVPIAFHTLVDPNRMLSDMAIGDLVHCEENDVHYLELYIDEHLQEKYRRLDPTKFKTGDLVEAQVLLMGVPLKGGKVKLLMFL
;
A
#
# COMPACT_ATOMS: atom_id res chain seq x y z
N ASN A 1 -9.21 18.41 14.63
CA ASN A 1 -8.31 17.97 13.55
C ASN A 1 -9.09 17.90 12.25
N ARG A 2 -8.71 18.69 11.24
CA ARG A 2 -9.43 18.79 9.97
C ARG A 2 -8.87 17.75 9.00
N ILE A 3 -9.51 16.59 8.98
CA ILE A 3 -9.26 15.54 7.99
C ILE A 3 -10.33 15.67 6.90
N SER A 4 -9.93 15.61 5.64
CA SER A 4 -10.82 15.68 4.48
C SER A 4 -10.50 14.54 3.51
N VAL A 5 -11.44 14.22 2.62
CA VAL A 5 -11.22 13.27 1.53
C VAL A 5 -11.24 14.04 0.22
N ILE A 6 -10.12 14.01 -0.50
CA ILE A 6 -9.93 14.76 -1.74
C ILE A 6 -9.86 13.79 -2.92
N LYS A 7 -10.57 14.13 -4.00
CA LYS A 7 -10.51 13.40 -5.27
C LYS A 7 -9.36 13.93 -6.12
N TYR A 8 -8.50 13.03 -6.55
CA TYR A 8 -7.48 13.23 -7.58
C TYR A 8 -7.96 12.58 -8.87
N GLU A 9 -7.61 13.14 -10.04
CA GLU A 9 -8.11 12.64 -11.33
C GLU A 9 -7.10 11.77 -12.10
N ARG A 10 -5.79 11.84 -11.77
CA ARG A 10 -4.72 11.17 -12.52
C ARG A 10 -3.66 10.55 -11.58
N PRO A 11 -3.79 9.25 -11.25
CA PRO A 11 -4.95 8.40 -11.48
C PRO A 11 -6.17 8.83 -10.64
N THR A 12 -7.37 8.47 -11.09
CA THR A 12 -8.59 8.78 -10.32
C THR A 12 -8.58 8.04 -9.00
N THR A 13 -8.44 8.76 -7.88
CA THR A 13 -8.40 8.20 -6.53
C THR A 13 -9.01 9.18 -5.53
N TRP A 14 -9.51 8.67 -4.41
CA TRP A 14 -9.92 9.48 -3.27
C TRP A 14 -8.91 9.23 -2.15
N ARG A 15 -8.29 10.29 -1.64
CA ARG A 15 -7.19 10.21 -0.67
C ARG A 15 -7.58 10.93 0.61
N LEU A 16 -7.14 10.38 1.74
CA LEU A 16 -7.35 10.99 3.05
C LEU A 16 -6.28 12.05 3.29
N ILE A 17 -6.70 13.30 3.51
CA ILE A 17 -5.82 14.45 3.60
C ILE A 17 -5.94 15.09 4.99
N TYR A 18 -4.80 15.42 5.58
CA TYR A 18 -4.69 16.16 6.82
C TYR A 18 -4.33 17.62 6.54
N GLU A 19 -5.18 18.55 6.98
CA GLU A 19 -5.02 20.00 6.76
C GLU A 19 -4.57 20.74 8.03
N GLY A 20 -3.94 20.04 9.00
CA GLY A 20 -3.61 20.62 10.30
C GLY A 20 -2.61 21.80 10.25
N ASN A 21 -1.82 21.87 9.19
CA ASN A 21 -0.85 22.95 8.95
C ASN A 21 -1.36 23.99 7.93
N GLY A 22 -2.68 24.00 7.69
CA GLY A 22 -3.35 24.83 6.68
C GLY A 22 -3.45 24.15 5.31
N HIS A 23 -4.37 24.63 4.47
CA HIS A 23 -4.65 24.07 3.14
C HIS A 23 -3.44 24.01 2.20
N ALA A 24 -2.52 24.98 2.31
CA ALA A 24 -1.31 25.02 1.50
C ALA A 24 -0.31 23.91 1.84
N ASN A 25 -0.40 23.33 3.04
CA ASN A 25 0.48 22.28 3.55
C ASN A 25 -0.32 21.00 3.85
N ALA A 26 -1.35 20.74 3.05
CA ALA A 26 -2.17 19.56 3.22
C ALA A 26 -1.37 18.31 2.83
N GLU A 27 -1.35 17.31 3.72
CA GLU A 27 -0.54 16.09 3.56
C GLU A 27 -1.43 14.85 3.49
N GLU A 28 -1.02 13.82 2.75
CA GLU A 28 -1.69 12.52 2.77
C GLU A 28 -1.50 11.84 4.14
N VAL A 29 -2.58 11.27 4.66
CA VAL A 29 -2.54 10.57 5.95
C VAL A 29 -1.87 9.20 5.78
N LEU A 30 -0.68 9.07 6.34
CA LEU A 30 0.04 7.81 6.46
C LEU A 30 -0.32 7.11 7.77
N LEU A 31 -0.81 5.88 7.67
CA LEU A 31 -1.16 5.04 8.82
C LEU A 31 -0.01 4.09 9.15
N ARG A 32 0.27 3.90 10.44
CA ARG A 32 1.21 2.89 10.94
C ARG A 32 0.44 1.73 11.54
N ILE A 33 0.65 0.54 10.98
CA ILE A 33 -0.04 -0.69 11.38
C ILE A 33 1.02 -1.69 11.83
N GLN A 34 0.92 -2.12 13.09
CA GLN A 34 1.81 -3.14 13.65
C GLN A 34 1.10 -4.48 13.72
N GLY A 35 1.77 -5.56 13.32
CA GLY A 35 1.21 -6.90 13.36
C GLY A 35 2.21 -7.98 12.95
N ALA A 36 1.78 -9.23 13.05
CA ALA A 36 2.53 -10.37 12.54
C ALA A 36 2.20 -10.61 11.06
N ILE A 37 3.20 -10.89 10.22
CA ILE A 37 2.98 -11.29 8.82
C ILE A 37 2.28 -12.65 8.79
N ALA A 38 1.05 -12.69 8.29
CA ALA A 38 0.33 -13.93 8.04
C ALA A 38 0.62 -14.48 6.64
N GLN A 39 0.56 -13.60 5.64
CA GLN A 39 0.82 -13.92 4.23
C GLN A 39 1.68 -12.82 3.61
N LYS A 40 2.48 -13.19 2.61
CA LYS A 40 3.32 -12.23 1.89
C LYS A 40 3.56 -12.69 0.47
N ASP A 41 3.60 -11.73 -0.44
CA ASP A 41 4.10 -11.85 -1.80
C ASP A 41 5.07 -10.68 -2.01
N LEU A 42 6.36 -10.94 -1.82
CA LEU A 42 7.41 -9.91 -1.77
C LEU A 42 8.47 -10.19 -2.83
N PRO A 43 9.15 -9.15 -3.34
CA PRO A 43 10.24 -9.33 -4.28
C PRO A 43 11.44 -10.07 -3.65
N PRO A 44 12.39 -10.56 -4.47
CA PRO A 44 12.38 -10.52 -5.92
C PRO A 44 11.35 -11.49 -6.50
N LEU A 45 10.76 -11.12 -7.65
CA LEU A 45 9.95 -12.07 -8.40
C LEU A 45 10.84 -13.27 -8.75
N THR A 46 10.26 -14.46 -8.71
CA THR A 46 10.95 -15.70 -9.09
C THR A 46 10.50 -16.20 -10.47
N ASN A 47 9.34 -15.76 -10.95
CA ASN A 47 8.76 -16.18 -12.22
C ASN A 47 8.13 -15.02 -12.98
N LYS A 48 8.29 -15.01 -14.31
CA LYS A 48 7.59 -14.06 -15.21
C LYS A 48 6.18 -14.58 -15.52
N PRO A 49 5.13 -13.73 -15.49
CA PRO A 49 3.85 -14.08 -16.09
C PRO A 49 4.05 -14.46 -17.56
N LYS A 50 3.40 -15.55 -18.01
CA LYS A 50 3.45 -15.95 -19.43
C LYS A 50 2.79 -14.92 -20.35
N ASP A 51 1.79 -14.21 -19.82
CA ASP A 51 1.01 -13.21 -20.54
C ASP A 51 1.43 -11.81 -20.05
N THR A 52 2.09 -11.06 -20.92
CA THR A 52 2.62 -9.73 -20.63
C THR A 52 1.53 -8.70 -20.37
N GLN A 53 0.28 -8.94 -20.82
CA GLN A 53 -0.84 -8.05 -20.50
C GLN A 53 -1.17 -8.04 -19.01
N LYS A 54 -0.74 -9.07 -18.27
CA LYS A 54 -0.94 -9.18 -16.82
C LYS A 54 0.10 -8.42 -16.01
N ASN A 55 1.15 -7.89 -16.63
CA ASN A 55 2.22 -7.20 -15.92
C ASN A 55 1.71 -5.99 -15.12
N ILE A 56 0.67 -5.28 -15.60
CA ILE A 56 0.03 -4.16 -14.87
C ILE A 56 -0.61 -4.57 -13.54
N HIS A 57 -0.88 -5.86 -13.36
CA HIS A 57 -1.50 -6.41 -12.15
C HIS A 57 -0.48 -7.01 -11.18
N LEU A 58 0.82 -7.01 -11.53
CA LEU A 58 1.86 -7.44 -10.61
C LEU A 58 1.95 -6.47 -9.43
N CYS A 59 1.95 -7.03 -8.23
CA CYS A 59 2.03 -6.30 -6.99
C CYS A 59 2.88 -7.06 -5.97
N GLN A 60 3.40 -6.30 -5.01
CA GLN A 60 3.89 -6.82 -3.74
C GLN A 60 2.79 -6.64 -2.70
N ALA A 61 2.61 -7.61 -1.82
CA ALA A 61 1.53 -7.62 -0.85
C ALA A 61 1.93 -8.28 0.47
N VAL A 62 1.35 -7.80 1.55
CA VAL A 62 1.42 -8.43 2.87
C VAL A 62 0.04 -8.42 3.53
N SER A 63 -0.24 -9.46 4.30
CA SER A 63 -1.39 -9.52 5.19
C SER A 63 -0.90 -9.60 6.62
N LEU A 64 -1.32 -8.65 7.46
CA LEU A 64 -0.96 -8.62 8.88
C LEU A 64 -2.12 -9.12 9.73
N ILE A 65 -1.79 -9.84 10.81
CA ILE A 65 -2.72 -10.24 11.86
C ILE A 65 -2.25 -9.74 13.22
N GLY A 66 -3.22 -9.47 14.10
CA GLY A 66 -2.97 -8.97 15.45
C GLY A 66 -2.80 -10.03 16.53
N LEU A 67 -2.97 -11.32 16.19
CA LEU A 67 -2.93 -12.45 17.13
C LEU A 67 -3.77 -12.22 18.41
N GLY A 68 -4.92 -11.54 18.28
CA GLY A 68 -5.84 -11.27 19.38
C GLY A 68 -5.53 -10.02 20.22
N THR A 69 -4.49 -9.25 19.90
CA THR A 69 -4.14 -8.01 20.62
C THR A 69 -5.20 -6.92 20.48
N ASP A 70 -5.46 -6.19 21.57
CA ASP A 70 -6.45 -5.11 21.56
C ASP A 70 -6.00 -3.92 20.71
N LYS A 71 -4.69 -3.67 20.61
CA LYS A 71 -4.15 -2.62 19.75
C LYS A 71 -4.49 -2.87 18.27
N PHE A 72 -4.43 -4.13 17.83
CA PHE A 72 -4.81 -4.47 16.46
C PHE A 72 -6.31 -4.36 16.23
N LYS A 73 -7.15 -4.76 17.20
CA LYS A 73 -8.61 -4.55 17.15
C LYS A 73 -8.96 -3.07 17.02
N GLN A 74 -8.33 -2.21 17.83
CA GLN A 74 -8.47 -0.76 17.74
C GLN A 74 -8.04 -0.21 16.38
N THR A 75 -7.02 -0.83 15.75
CA THR A 75 -6.58 -0.45 14.40
C THR A 75 -7.66 -0.77 13.36
N ILE A 76 -8.26 -1.97 13.43
CA ILE A 76 -9.40 -2.34 12.57
C ILE A 76 -10.57 -1.39 12.77
N GLU A 77 -10.94 -1.07 14.01
CA GLU A 77 -12.00 -0.11 14.34
C GLU A 77 -11.69 1.28 13.78
N GLY A 78 -10.43 1.73 13.87
CA GLY A 78 -9.96 2.97 13.29
C GLY A 78 -10.14 3.00 11.76
N ILE A 79 -9.84 1.89 11.07
CA ILE A 79 -10.06 1.79 9.62
C ILE A 79 -11.55 1.84 9.27
N VAL A 80 -12.43 1.22 10.08
CA VAL A 80 -13.89 1.33 9.91
C VAL A 80 -14.38 2.78 10.08
N GLN A 81 -13.79 3.53 11.03
CA GLN A 81 -14.09 4.95 11.19
C GLN A 81 -13.63 5.76 9.97
N ILE A 82 -12.44 5.47 9.42
CA ILE A 82 -11.98 6.11 8.18
C ILE A 82 -12.90 5.76 7.01
N HIS A 83 -13.33 4.50 6.87
CA HIS A 83 -14.33 4.10 5.86
C HIS A 83 -15.61 4.92 5.98
N THR A 84 -16.07 5.19 7.21
CA THR A 84 -17.24 6.06 7.46
C THR A 84 -17.02 7.51 7.03
N ILE A 85 -15.77 8.01 7.09
CA ILE A 85 -15.43 9.34 6.54
C ILE A 85 -15.53 9.31 5.00
N PHE A 86 -14.98 8.27 4.37
CA PHE A 86 -15.06 8.08 2.91
C PHE A 86 -16.50 7.94 2.44
N SER A 87 -17.35 7.17 3.14
CA SER A 87 -18.72 6.88 2.70
C SER A 87 -19.58 8.15 2.52
N ARG A 88 -19.31 9.19 3.31
CA ARG A 88 -19.98 10.51 3.22
C ARG A 88 -19.70 11.25 1.91
N MET A 89 -18.66 10.88 1.18
CA MET A 89 -18.30 11.47 -0.12
C MET A 89 -19.05 10.84 -1.30
N PHE A 90 -19.72 9.72 -1.08
CA PHE A 90 -20.35 8.94 -2.13
C PHE A 90 -21.85 8.82 -1.91
N LYS A 91 -22.59 8.64 -3.01
CA LYS A 91 -24.00 8.22 -2.91
C LYS A 91 -24.07 6.85 -2.25
N GLU A 92 -25.18 6.58 -1.59
CA GLU A 92 -25.45 5.28 -0.97
C GLU A 92 -25.24 4.14 -1.98
N GLY A 93 -24.57 3.07 -1.55
CA GLY A 93 -24.26 1.90 -2.36
C GLY A 93 -23.09 2.04 -3.36
N MET A 94 -22.47 3.22 -3.49
CA MET A 94 -21.33 3.42 -4.40
C MET A 94 -19.98 3.01 -3.79
N LEU A 95 -19.78 3.22 -2.48
CA LEU A 95 -18.60 2.75 -1.77
C LEU A 95 -18.86 1.34 -1.24
N ASP A 96 -18.08 0.36 -1.68
CA ASP A 96 -18.16 -1.00 -1.13
C ASP A 96 -17.80 -0.98 0.37
N HIS A 97 -18.48 -1.80 1.15
CA HIS A 97 -18.18 -1.96 2.57
C HIS A 97 -16.76 -2.50 2.75
N TRP A 98 -15.97 -1.85 3.59
CA TRP A 98 -14.67 -2.37 3.97
C TRP A 98 -14.83 -3.30 5.17
N GLN A 99 -14.22 -4.49 5.08
CA GLN A 99 -14.11 -5.44 6.16
C GLN A 99 -12.68 -6.03 6.15
N PRO A 100 -12.12 -6.38 7.31
CA PRO A 100 -10.88 -7.15 7.35
C PRO A 100 -11.08 -8.50 6.67
N SER A 101 -10.01 -9.04 6.11
CA SER A 101 -10.00 -10.42 5.64
C SER A 101 -9.81 -11.37 6.83
N MET A 102 -9.83 -12.67 6.56
CA MET A 102 -9.61 -13.72 7.56
C MET A 102 -8.41 -14.57 7.17
N PHE A 103 -7.51 -14.78 8.12
CA PHE A 103 -6.45 -15.76 8.03
C PHE A 103 -6.60 -16.75 9.20
N ALA A 104 -6.97 -17.99 8.87
CA ALA A 104 -7.50 -18.94 9.86
C ALA A 104 -8.63 -18.27 10.69
N GLU A 105 -8.50 -18.22 12.01
CA GLU A 105 -9.48 -17.64 12.94
C GLU A 105 -9.21 -16.17 13.29
N HIS A 106 -8.24 -15.52 12.63
CA HIS A 106 -7.83 -14.15 12.94
C HIS A 106 -8.24 -13.18 11.83
N GLN A 107 -8.73 -12.00 12.23
CA GLN A 107 -8.90 -10.87 11.32
C GLN A 107 -7.54 -10.39 10.80
N ALA A 108 -7.46 -10.15 9.50
CA ALA A 108 -6.27 -9.73 8.79
C ALA A 108 -6.49 -8.40 8.05
N ILE A 109 -5.42 -7.63 7.94
CA ILE A 109 -5.36 -6.39 7.16
C ILE A 109 -4.48 -6.65 5.95
N ASP A 110 -5.10 -6.62 4.76
CA ASP A 110 -4.42 -6.81 3.49
C ASP A 110 -3.94 -5.49 2.91
N MET A 111 -2.68 -5.45 2.52
CA MET A 111 -2.03 -4.28 1.94
C MET A 111 -1.26 -4.72 0.70
N ALA A 112 -1.39 -3.96 -0.39
CA ALA A 112 -0.71 -4.29 -1.64
C ALA A 112 -0.32 -3.03 -2.39
N ASN A 113 0.86 -3.06 -3.02
CA ASN A 113 1.27 -2.00 -3.93
C ASN A 113 1.71 -2.60 -5.28
N ARG A 114 1.28 -1.99 -6.38
CA ARG A 114 1.65 -2.45 -7.73
C ARG A 114 3.09 -2.09 -8.05
N TYR A 115 3.78 -2.95 -8.78
CA TYR A 115 5.12 -2.61 -9.29
C TYR A 115 5.06 -1.57 -10.41
N PHE A 116 3.93 -1.48 -11.12
CA PHE A 116 3.75 -0.58 -12.25
C PHE A 116 2.46 0.20 -12.18
N SER A 117 2.55 1.44 -12.64
CA SER A 117 1.44 2.30 -13.04
C SER A 117 1.34 2.33 -14.57
N SER A 118 0.18 2.76 -15.09
CA SER A 118 -0.03 2.99 -16.53
C SER A 118 0.20 4.46 -16.85
N ARG A 119 1.02 4.78 -17.86
CA ARG A 119 1.27 6.16 -18.29
C ARG A 119 0.01 6.82 -18.86
N ARG A 120 -0.94 6.05 -19.40
CA ARG A 120 -2.27 6.59 -19.76
C ARG A 120 -3.02 7.17 -18.57
N GLN A 121 -2.90 6.55 -17.40
CA GLN A 121 -3.57 6.99 -16.17
C GLN A 121 -2.74 8.00 -15.38
N HIS A 122 -1.42 7.91 -15.50
CA HIS A 122 -0.45 8.77 -14.84
C HIS A 122 0.59 9.29 -15.85
N PRO A 123 0.20 10.26 -16.70
CA PRO A 123 1.06 10.73 -17.80
C PRO A 123 2.30 11.48 -17.32
N ASN A 124 2.25 12.02 -16.11
CA ASN A 124 3.34 12.77 -15.51
C ASN A 124 4.24 11.89 -14.61
N ALA A 125 4.01 10.57 -14.58
CA ALA A 125 4.81 9.65 -13.79
C ALA A 125 6.28 9.68 -14.24
N VAL A 126 7.15 10.09 -13.32
CA VAL A 126 8.60 10.07 -13.52
C VAL A 126 9.09 8.63 -13.29
N PRO A 127 9.69 7.99 -14.31
CA PRO A 127 10.21 6.64 -14.16
C PRO A 127 11.41 6.63 -13.21
N ILE A 128 11.42 5.68 -12.28
CA ILE A 128 12.58 5.37 -11.44
C ILE A 128 13.00 3.92 -11.65
N ALA A 129 14.26 3.62 -11.37
CA ALA A 129 14.77 2.26 -11.44
C ALA A 129 14.34 1.46 -10.20
N PHE A 130 14.04 0.17 -10.38
CA PHE A 130 13.89 -0.74 -9.24
C PHE A 130 15.19 -0.83 -8.46
N HIS A 131 15.08 -0.87 -7.13
CA HIS A 131 16.23 -1.12 -6.28
C HIS A 131 16.81 -2.52 -6.55
N THR A 132 18.14 -2.69 -6.45
CA THR A 132 18.83 -3.96 -6.75
C THR A 132 18.40 -5.12 -5.84
N LEU A 133 17.96 -4.83 -4.61
CA LEU A 133 17.37 -5.82 -3.70
C LEU A 133 15.95 -6.26 -4.10
N VAL A 134 15.23 -5.43 -4.85
CA VAL A 134 13.86 -5.71 -5.32
C VAL A 134 13.90 -6.44 -6.66
N ASP A 135 14.81 -6.04 -7.55
CA ASP A 135 14.94 -6.60 -8.90
C ASP A 135 16.39 -6.97 -9.26
N PRO A 136 17.03 -7.90 -8.52
CA PRO A 136 18.44 -8.24 -8.68
C PRO A 136 18.78 -8.76 -10.08
N ASN A 137 17.81 -9.44 -10.71
CA ASN A 137 17.96 -10.04 -12.04
C ASN A 137 17.33 -9.20 -13.15
N ARG A 138 16.92 -7.95 -12.87
CA ARG A 138 16.29 -7.01 -13.82
C ARG A 138 15.00 -7.52 -14.48
N MET A 139 14.35 -8.50 -13.86
CA MET A 139 13.15 -9.12 -14.39
C MET A 139 11.94 -8.16 -14.40
N LEU A 140 11.74 -7.37 -13.35
CA LEU A 140 10.69 -6.34 -13.33
C LEU A 140 11.04 -5.21 -14.30
N SER A 141 12.31 -4.83 -14.36
CA SER A 141 12.81 -3.83 -15.30
C SER A 141 12.52 -4.23 -16.75
N ASP A 142 12.78 -5.49 -17.12
CA ASP A 142 12.47 -6.04 -18.44
C ASP A 142 10.95 -6.04 -18.74
N MET A 143 10.10 -6.09 -17.72
CA MET A 143 8.64 -6.10 -17.88
C MET A 143 8.05 -4.70 -18.07
N ALA A 144 8.80 -3.64 -17.76
CA ALA A 144 8.37 -2.24 -17.86
C ALA A 144 8.33 -1.74 -19.31
N ILE A 145 7.58 -2.44 -20.18
CA ILE A 145 7.49 -2.17 -21.62
C ILE A 145 6.21 -1.37 -21.92
N GLY A 146 6.29 -0.51 -22.93
CA GLY A 146 5.14 0.20 -23.48
C GLY A 146 4.58 1.24 -22.53
N ASP A 147 3.35 1.03 -22.05
CA ASP A 147 2.64 1.98 -21.19
C ASP A 147 2.92 1.79 -19.69
N LEU A 148 3.74 0.80 -19.32
CA LEU A 148 4.07 0.52 -17.93
C LEU A 148 5.20 1.41 -17.44
N VAL A 149 5.04 1.95 -16.24
CA VAL A 149 6.04 2.78 -15.57
C VAL A 149 6.12 2.40 -14.10
N HIS A 150 7.35 2.22 -13.61
CA HIS A 150 7.62 2.18 -12.18
C HIS A 150 7.98 3.60 -11.72
N CYS A 151 7.22 4.16 -10.78
CA CYS A 151 7.43 5.49 -10.22
C CYS A 151 7.52 5.43 -8.69
N GLU A 152 7.73 6.58 -8.05
CA GLU A 152 7.82 6.71 -6.59
C GLU A 152 6.65 6.07 -5.84
N GLU A 153 5.42 6.21 -6.36
CA GLU A 153 4.21 5.63 -5.77
C GLU A 153 4.19 4.08 -5.80
N ASN A 154 5.07 3.46 -6.59
CA ASN A 154 5.22 2.02 -6.70
C ASN A 154 6.43 1.47 -5.89
N ASP A 155 7.31 2.34 -5.38
CA ASP A 155 8.53 1.94 -4.66
C ASP A 155 8.23 1.68 -3.18
N VAL A 156 8.19 0.40 -2.80
CA VAL A 156 8.00 -0.02 -1.41
C VAL A 156 9.34 -0.12 -0.70
N HIS A 157 9.45 0.51 0.46
CA HIS A 157 10.68 0.55 1.25
C HIS A 157 10.69 -0.55 2.30
N TYR A 158 11.56 -1.54 2.07
CA TYR A 158 11.86 -2.60 3.01
C TYR A 158 12.97 -2.14 3.94
N LEU A 159 12.70 -2.05 5.24
CA LEU A 159 13.62 -1.48 6.23
C LEU A 159 13.78 -2.40 7.43
N GLU A 160 14.99 -2.43 8.00
CA GLU A 160 15.22 -2.92 9.36
C GLU A 160 15.63 -1.76 10.27
N LEU A 161 15.10 -1.78 11.50
CA LEU A 161 15.52 -0.90 12.58
C LEU A 161 16.81 -1.46 13.18
N TYR A 162 17.82 -0.61 13.34
CA TYR A 162 19.04 -0.93 14.06
C TYR A 162 19.44 0.23 14.96
N ILE A 163 20.21 -0.07 16.01
CA ILE A 163 20.78 0.93 16.91
C ILE A 163 22.22 1.17 16.47
N ASP A 164 22.57 2.43 16.20
CA ASP A 164 23.93 2.82 15.82
C ASP A 164 24.87 2.93 17.04
N GLU A 165 26.14 3.25 16.77
CA GLU A 165 27.18 3.41 17.81
C GLU A 165 26.88 4.55 18.79
N HIS A 166 25.96 5.46 18.44
CA HIS A 166 25.52 6.59 19.27
C HIS A 166 24.20 6.29 20.00
N LEU A 167 23.78 5.02 20.07
CA LEU A 167 22.53 4.56 20.65
C LEU A 167 21.28 5.21 20.02
N GLN A 168 21.38 5.61 18.75
CA GLN A 168 20.26 6.17 18.00
C GLN A 168 19.59 5.10 17.14
N GLU A 169 18.26 5.15 17.12
CA GLU A 169 17.45 4.37 16.18
C GLU A 169 17.68 4.84 14.75
N LYS A 170 18.06 3.92 13.87
CA LYS A 170 18.29 4.14 12.45
C LYS A 170 17.60 3.06 11.63
N TYR A 171 17.26 3.42 10.39
CA TYR A 171 16.67 2.50 9.43
C TYR A 171 17.62 2.29 8.28
N ARG A 172 17.79 1.03 7.85
CA ARG A 172 18.53 0.70 6.62
C ARG A 172 17.70 -0.22 5.73
N ARG A 173 17.94 -0.13 4.42
CA ARG A 173 17.28 -1.01 3.44
C ARG A 173 17.55 -2.47 3.76
N LEU A 174 16.50 -3.27 3.76
CA LEU A 174 16.51 -4.71 4.00
C LEU A 174 16.17 -5.44 2.70
N ASP A 175 16.81 -6.59 2.49
CA ASP A 175 16.40 -7.52 1.43
C ASP A 175 14.98 -8.05 1.74
N PRO A 176 13.99 -7.88 0.84
CA PRO A 176 12.62 -8.29 1.10
C PRO A 176 12.46 -9.80 1.35
N THR A 177 13.42 -10.63 0.89
CA THR A 177 13.44 -12.08 1.17
C THR A 177 13.64 -12.41 2.65
N LYS A 178 14.17 -11.47 3.44
CA LYS A 178 14.39 -11.66 4.87
C LYS A 178 13.11 -11.64 5.69
N PHE A 179 12.05 -10.96 5.22
CA PHE A 179 10.73 -11.02 5.86
C PHE A 179 10.13 -12.43 5.72
N LYS A 180 9.67 -13.00 6.83
CA LYS A 180 9.03 -14.31 6.95
C LYS A 180 7.62 -14.17 7.54
N THR A 181 6.79 -15.17 7.22
CA THR A 181 5.52 -15.36 7.96
C THR A 181 5.85 -15.55 9.44
N GLY A 182 5.14 -14.83 10.31
CA GLY A 182 5.36 -14.78 11.75
C GLY A 182 6.18 -13.58 12.22
N ASP A 183 6.91 -12.89 11.35
CA ASP A 183 7.68 -11.70 11.74
C ASP A 183 6.74 -10.57 12.21
N LEU A 184 7.11 -9.92 13.31
CA LEU A 184 6.46 -8.70 13.77
C LEU A 184 7.01 -7.50 13.00
N VAL A 185 6.13 -6.75 12.36
CA VAL A 185 6.50 -5.61 11.53
C VAL A 185 5.59 -4.41 11.79
N GLU A 186 6.09 -3.23 11.42
CA GLU A 186 5.28 -2.03 11.20
C GLU A 186 5.17 -1.80 9.69
N ALA A 187 3.94 -1.73 9.18
CA ALA A 187 3.64 -1.28 7.82
C ALA A 187 3.17 0.17 7.86
N GLN A 188 3.76 0.99 6.99
CA GLN A 188 3.28 2.34 6.71
C GLN A 188 2.41 2.28 5.48
N VAL A 189 1.15 2.72 5.58
CA VAL A 189 0.18 2.58 4.50
C VAL A 189 -0.67 3.81 4.26
N LEU A 190 -1.04 3.98 2.99
CA LEU A 190 -2.02 4.95 2.54
C LEU A 190 -3.37 4.25 2.33
N LEU A 191 -4.43 4.86 2.85
CA LEU A 191 -5.80 4.42 2.61
C LEU A 191 -6.41 5.22 1.45
N MET A 192 -6.76 4.55 0.36
CA MET A 192 -7.30 5.23 -0.82
C MET A 192 -8.57 4.56 -1.35
N GLY A 193 -9.52 5.39 -1.75
CA GLY A 193 -10.66 4.98 -2.56
C GLY A 193 -10.23 4.85 -4.02
N VAL A 194 -10.48 3.69 -4.62
CA VAL A 194 -10.12 3.38 -6.02
C VAL A 194 -11.39 3.04 -6.79
N PRO A 195 -11.59 3.62 -7.99
CA PRO A 195 -12.75 3.32 -8.81
C PRO A 195 -12.71 1.87 -9.33
N LEU A 196 -13.88 1.24 -9.33
CA LEU A 196 -14.14 -0.08 -9.90
C LEU A 196 -15.01 0.04 -11.16
N LYS A 197 -15.10 -1.05 -11.92
CA LYS A 197 -16.07 -1.15 -13.01
C LYS A 197 -17.50 -0.96 -12.47
N GLY A 198 -18.35 -0.28 -13.25
CA GLY A 198 -19.74 -0.02 -12.85
C GLY A 198 -19.93 1.18 -11.92
N GLY A 199 -18.93 2.04 -11.76
CA GLY A 199 -19.04 3.29 -10.99
C GLY A 199 -18.92 3.13 -9.46
N LYS A 200 -18.68 1.89 -9.00
CA LYS A 200 -18.37 1.60 -7.60
C LYS A 200 -16.98 2.10 -7.23
N VAL A 201 -16.74 2.28 -5.94
CA VAL A 201 -15.45 2.62 -5.35
C VAL A 201 -15.14 1.61 -4.27
N LYS A 202 -13.88 1.20 -4.17
CA LYS A 202 -13.39 0.32 -3.11
C LYS A 202 -12.28 1.02 -2.33
N LEU A 203 -12.34 0.92 -1.00
CA LEU A 203 -11.28 1.38 -0.12
C LEU A 203 -10.19 0.30 -0.05
N LEU A 204 -8.95 0.67 -0.38
CA LEU A 204 -7.78 -0.21 -0.42
C LEU A 204 -6.61 0.42 0.36
N MET A 205 -5.67 -0.43 0.78
CA MET A 205 -4.46 0.00 1.49
C MET A 205 -3.24 -0.26 0.64
N PHE A 206 -2.39 0.75 0.51
CA PHE A 206 -1.18 0.74 -0.30
C PHE A 206 0.05 0.90 0.58
N LEU A 207 1.04 0.04 0.36
CA LEU A 207 2.38 0.07 0.99
C LEU A 207 3.28 1.13 0.36
#